data_AF-A0A8J7D453-F1
#
_entry.id   AF-A0A8J7D453-F1
#
_cell.length_a   1.000
_cell.length_b   1.000
_cell.length_c   1.000
_cell.angle_alpha   90.00
_cell.angle_beta   90.00
_cell.angle_gamma   90.00
#
_symmetry.space_group_name_H-M   'P 1'
#
loop_
_entity.id
_entity.type
_entity.pdbx_description
1 polymer ?
#
loop_
_entity_poly.entity_id
_entity_poly.type
_entity_poly.pdbx_seq_one_letter_code
_entity_poly.pdbx_strand_id
1 'polypeptide(L)'
;MSSNLAIKLRSGTQQAHTSAENVGFMKCFLKGVVDRDCFAKFLSNLYYIYSELEAAIESHVEHPVIRAVYFPELNRQVSLEKDMVFYYGDNWREQVTPSSAAQTYIDRIREISANEPALLLGHVYTRYMGDLSGGQMLQKIAQSALNLSGYEGTSFYNFEQIPDKKAFKDKYRQVLNELPIDDATAQRIVAEANNAFALNLQMAQELEGSLIKALGQVLFNNLTRSHNSGSTEITAAN
;
A
#
# COMPACT_ATOMS: atom_id res chain seq x y z
N MET A 1 -32.53 1.64 -10.16
CA MET A 1 -31.84 0.33 -10.18
C MET A 1 -30.56 0.47 -9.38
N SER A 2 -30.18 -0.51 -8.57
CA SER A 2 -28.86 -0.51 -7.91
C SER A 2 -27.76 -0.51 -8.98
N SER A 3 -26.76 0.34 -8.84
CA SER A 3 -25.66 0.49 -9.80
C SER A 3 -24.76 -0.76 -9.90
N ASN A 4 -24.94 -1.75 -8.99
CA ASN A 4 -24.07 -2.93 -8.83
C ASN A 4 -22.58 -2.57 -8.75
N LEU A 5 -22.26 -1.40 -8.20
CA LEU A 5 -20.92 -0.83 -8.22
C LEU A 5 -19.88 -1.76 -7.58
N ALA A 6 -20.22 -2.48 -6.51
CA ALA A 6 -19.29 -3.40 -5.87
C ALA A 6 -18.80 -4.50 -6.82
N ILE A 7 -19.71 -5.05 -7.63
CA ILE A 7 -19.38 -6.07 -8.63
C ILE A 7 -18.58 -5.45 -9.76
N LYS A 8 -19.00 -4.28 -10.26
CA LYS A 8 -18.31 -3.56 -11.35
C LYS A 8 -16.88 -3.19 -10.98
N LEU A 9 -16.64 -2.73 -9.75
CA LEU A 9 -15.29 -2.47 -9.24
C LEU A 9 -14.48 -3.76 -9.17
N ARG A 10 -15.02 -4.83 -8.58
CA ARG A 10 -14.31 -6.10 -8.45
C ARG A 10 -13.91 -6.71 -9.80
N SER A 11 -14.84 -6.79 -10.75
CA SER A 11 -14.55 -7.35 -12.06
C SER A 11 -13.74 -6.38 -12.92
N GLY A 12 -14.09 -5.09 -12.89
CA GLY A 12 -13.46 -4.04 -13.70
C GLY A 12 -12.02 -3.73 -13.31
N THR A 13 -11.58 -4.05 -12.09
CA THR A 13 -10.18 -3.89 -11.67
C THR A 13 -9.42 -5.22 -11.54
N GLN A 14 -9.99 -6.35 -11.99
CA GLN A 14 -9.37 -7.67 -11.80
C GLN A 14 -8.00 -7.76 -12.47
N GLN A 15 -7.87 -7.26 -13.70
CA GLN A 15 -6.59 -7.27 -14.42
C GLN A 15 -5.56 -6.37 -13.74
N ALA A 16 -5.96 -5.17 -13.30
CA ALA A 16 -5.06 -4.25 -12.62
C ALA A 16 -4.57 -4.80 -11.28
N HIS A 17 -5.43 -5.52 -10.54
CA HIS A 17 -5.04 -6.25 -9.34
C HIS A 17 -3.99 -7.33 -9.66
N THR A 18 -4.21 -8.16 -10.68
CA THR A 18 -3.23 -9.16 -11.13
C THR A 18 -1.90 -8.51 -11.52
N SER A 19 -1.93 -7.39 -12.23
CA SER A 19 -0.71 -6.64 -12.59
C SER A 19 0.04 -6.13 -11.35
N ALA A 20 -0.67 -5.63 -10.34
CA ALA A 20 -0.07 -5.16 -9.10
C ALA A 20 0.63 -6.27 -8.30
N GLU A 21 0.11 -7.51 -8.32
CA GLU A 21 0.79 -8.66 -7.72
C GLU A 21 2.03 -9.10 -8.51
N ASN A 22 2.13 -8.70 -9.78
CA ASN A 22 3.16 -9.16 -10.71
C ASN A 22 4.36 -8.23 -10.87
N VAL A 23 4.37 -7.11 -10.15
CA VAL A 23 5.50 -6.17 -10.03
C VAL A 23 6.68 -6.86 -9.37
N GLY A 24 7.91 -6.56 -9.78
CA GLY A 24 9.11 -7.17 -9.22
C GLY A 24 9.18 -6.99 -7.69
N PHE A 25 8.93 -5.77 -7.21
CA PHE A 25 8.86 -5.49 -5.77
C PHE A 25 7.84 -6.39 -5.05
N MET A 26 6.61 -6.46 -5.56
CA MET A 26 5.55 -7.27 -4.94
C MET A 26 5.80 -8.78 -5.07
N LYS A 27 6.37 -9.25 -6.17
CA LYS A 27 6.76 -10.66 -6.36
C LYS A 27 7.83 -11.08 -5.36
N CYS A 28 8.85 -10.25 -5.15
CA CYS A 28 9.87 -10.49 -4.13
C CYS A 28 9.24 -10.50 -2.73
N PHE A 29 8.41 -9.50 -2.43
CA PHE A 29 7.72 -9.41 -1.17
C PHE A 29 6.89 -10.67 -0.89
N LEU A 30 6.04 -11.10 -1.82
CA LEU A 30 5.20 -12.30 -1.67
C LEU A 30 6.00 -13.60 -1.51
N LYS A 31 7.27 -13.62 -1.92
CA LYS A 31 8.21 -14.73 -1.69
C LYS A 31 8.97 -14.64 -0.36
N GLY A 32 8.63 -13.67 0.50
CA GLY A 32 9.29 -13.44 1.79
C GLY A 32 10.59 -12.65 1.68
N VAL A 33 10.89 -12.08 0.52
CA VAL A 33 12.09 -11.25 0.31
C VAL A 33 11.71 -9.80 0.56
N VAL A 34 11.93 -9.35 1.81
CA VAL A 34 11.59 -8.00 2.27
C VAL A 34 12.86 -7.32 2.78
N ASP A 35 13.23 -6.21 2.16
CA ASP A 35 14.27 -5.32 2.66
C ASP A 35 13.66 -4.26 3.58
N ARG A 36 14.30 -4.00 4.73
CA ARG A 36 13.77 -3.11 5.77
C ARG A 36 13.60 -1.69 5.27
N ASP A 37 14.60 -1.15 4.56
CA ASP A 37 14.63 0.24 4.12
C ASP A 37 13.66 0.46 2.96
N CYS A 38 13.59 -0.50 2.02
CA CYS A 38 12.61 -0.47 0.94
C CYS A 38 11.17 -0.51 1.48
N PHE A 39 10.91 -1.36 2.49
CA PHE A 39 9.59 -1.43 3.12
C PHE A 39 9.25 -0.15 3.90
N ALA A 40 10.19 0.40 4.66
CA ALA A 40 10.03 1.68 5.34
C ALA A 40 9.74 2.83 4.35
N LYS A 41 10.42 2.84 3.19
CA LYS A 41 10.16 3.84 2.14
C LYS A 41 8.78 3.65 1.51
N PHE A 42 8.36 2.41 1.25
CA PHE A 42 7.01 2.09 0.79
C PHE A 42 5.94 2.63 1.73
N LEU A 43 6.05 2.34 3.04
CA LEU A 43 5.12 2.86 4.04
C LEU A 43 5.17 4.40 4.14
N SER A 44 6.35 5.02 4.00
CA SER A 44 6.45 6.48 4.02
C SER A 44 5.70 7.15 2.86
N ASN A 45 5.74 6.54 1.66
CA ASN A 45 4.94 7.02 0.54
C ASN A 45 3.45 6.85 0.84
N LEU A 46 3.04 5.70 1.39
CA LEU A 46 1.66 5.47 1.81
C LEU A 46 1.20 6.51 2.84
N TYR A 47 2.02 6.88 3.83
CA TYR A 47 1.69 7.93 4.80
C TYR A 47 1.18 9.20 4.10
N TYR A 48 1.90 9.69 3.09
CA TYR A 48 1.46 10.87 2.35
C TYR A 48 0.20 10.64 1.52
N ILE A 49 0.04 9.47 0.89
CA ILE A 49 -1.16 9.13 0.12
C ILE A 49 -2.40 9.09 1.02
N TYR A 50 -2.33 8.39 2.15
CA TYR A 50 -3.45 8.30 3.08
C TYR A 50 -3.74 9.63 3.74
N SER A 51 -2.72 10.42 4.10
CA SER A 51 -2.93 11.77 4.65
C SER A 51 -3.71 12.65 3.69
N GLU A 52 -3.34 12.66 2.39
CA GLU A 52 -4.06 13.43 1.39
C GLU A 52 -5.46 12.87 1.11
N LEU A 53 -5.58 11.55 0.97
CA LEU A 53 -6.86 10.88 0.68
C LEU A 53 -7.87 11.09 1.81
N GLU A 54 -7.44 10.94 3.06
CA GLU A 54 -8.28 11.09 4.25
C GLU A 54 -8.72 12.54 4.42
N ALA A 55 -7.81 13.51 4.25
CA ALA A 55 -8.16 14.93 4.25
C ALA A 55 -9.13 15.30 3.12
N ALA A 56 -8.93 14.76 1.91
CA ALA A 56 -9.84 14.97 0.79
C ALA A 56 -11.24 14.42 1.08
N ILE A 57 -11.35 13.21 1.61
CA ILE A 57 -12.64 12.61 2.01
C ILE A 57 -13.33 13.46 3.09
N GLU A 58 -12.58 13.87 4.12
CA GLU A 58 -13.10 14.69 5.20
C GLU A 58 -13.61 16.04 4.70
N SER A 59 -12.94 16.65 3.72
CA SER A 59 -13.39 17.91 3.11
C SER A 59 -14.69 17.80 2.30
N HIS A 60 -15.09 16.58 1.94
CA HIS A 60 -16.27 16.28 1.12
C HIS A 60 -17.33 15.45 1.86
N VAL A 61 -17.37 15.47 3.19
CA VAL A 61 -18.34 14.68 3.98
C VAL A 61 -19.81 15.01 3.71
N GLU A 62 -20.10 16.18 3.15
CA GLU A 62 -21.46 16.55 2.71
C GLU A 62 -21.81 16.02 1.31
N HIS A 63 -20.82 15.57 0.53
CA HIS A 63 -21.05 15.00 -0.79
C HIS A 63 -21.73 13.62 -0.65
N PRO A 64 -22.91 13.37 -1.27
CA PRO A 64 -23.71 12.16 -1.02
C PRO A 64 -22.98 10.83 -1.22
N VAL A 65 -22.11 10.75 -2.23
CA VAL A 65 -21.30 9.55 -2.50
C VAL A 65 -20.22 9.35 -1.44
N ILE A 66 -19.55 10.42 -1.01
CA ILE A 66 -18.40 10.36 -0.10
C ILE A 66 -18.86 10.10 1.32
N ARG A 67 -19.93 10.78 1.75
CA ARG A 67 -20.57 10.55 3.04
C ARG A 67 -20.92 9.08 3.27
N ALA A 68 -21.45 8.41 2.26
CA ALA A 68 -21.92 7.03 2.38
C ALA A 68 -20.75 6.05 2.60
N VAL A 69 -19.57 6.34 2.04
CA VAL A 69 -18.40 5.45 2.04
C VAL A 69 -17.31 5.88 3.01
N TYR A 70 -17.53 6.97 3.77
CA TYR A 70 -16.59 7.43 4.78
C TYR A 70 -16.78 6.65 6.08
N PHE A 71 -15.79 5.82 6.40
CA PHE A 71 -15.69 5.04 7.63
C PHE A 71 -14.40 5.44 8.34
N PRO A 72 -14.44 6.32 9.36
CA PRO A 72 -13.23 6.76 10.07
C PRO A 72 -12.42 5.62 10.69
N GLU A 73 -13.04 4.48 11.00
CA GLU A 73 -12.35 3.26 11.44
C GLU A 73 -11.38 2.69 10.38
N LEU A 74 -11.48 3.14 9.12
CA LEU A 74 -10.55 2.85 8.03
C LEU A 74 -9.40 3.85 7.94
N ASN A 75 -9.31 4.91 8.74
CA ASN A 75 -8.19 5.86 8.61
C ASN A 75 -6.86 5.21 9.01
N ARG A 76 -5.84 5.43 8.18
CA ARG A 76 -4.49 4.86 8.25
C ARG A 76 -3.42 5.88 8.58
N GLN A 77 -3.68 7.17 8.47
CA GLN A 77 -2.67 8.19 8.78
C GLN A 77 -2.02 7.94 10.16
N VAL A 78 -2.83 7.83 11.22
CA VAL A 78 -2.31 7.62 12.59
C VAL A 78 -1.52 6.32 12.73
N SER A 79 -1.94 5.24 12.07
CA SER A 79 -1.20 3.98 12.15
C SER A 79 0.10 4.01 11.34
N LEU A 80 0.14 4.73 10.23
CA LEU A 80 1.35 4.99 9.47
C LEU A 80 2.33 5.89 10.23
N GLU A 81 1.85 6.88 10.99
CA GLU A 81 2.72 7.70 11.84
C GLU A 81 3.45 6.85 12.89
N LYS A 82 2.77 5.84 13.48
CA LYS A 82 3.42 4.87 14.38
C LYS A 82 4.52 4.09 13.68
N ASP A 83 4.28 3.63 12.45
CA ASP A 83 5.29 2.94 11.65
C ASP A 83 6.45 3.88 11.28
N MET A 84 6.19 5.16 11.01
CA MET A 84 7.26 6.13 10.74
C MET A 84 8.17 6.33 11.95
N VAL A 85 7.61 6.43 13.16
CA VAL A 85 8.39 6.47 14.41
C VAL A 85 9.23 5.20 14.56
N PHE A 86 8.67 4.02 14.27
CA PHE A 86 9.41 2.76 14.35
C PHE A 86 10.59 2.67 13.37
N TYR A 87 10.43 3.15 12.13
CA TYR A 87 11.45 3.03 11.10
C TYR A 87 12.48 4.17 11.09
N TYR A 88 12.06 5.40 11.43
CA TYR A 88 12.87 6.62 11.27
C TYR A 88 13.09 7.39 12.58
N GLY A 89 12.48 6.97 13.69
CA GLY A 89 12.57 7.64 15.00
C GLY A 89 11.65 8.85 15.14
N ASP A 90 11.70 9.54 16.28
CA ASP A 90 10.78 10.64 16.62
C ASP A 90 10.84 11.82 15.64
N ASN A 91 12.01 12.06 15.04
CA ASN A 91 12.24 13.12 14.05
C ASN A 91 11.96 12.67 12.61
N TRP A 92 11.12 11.65 12.40
CA TRP A 92 10.86 11.09 11.06
C TRP A 92 10.34 12.13 10.05
N ARG A 93 9.58 13.14 10.52
CA ARG A 93 9.01 14.20 9.67
C ARG A 93 10.07 15.04 8.95
N GLU A 94 11.28 15.10 9.47
CA GLU A 94 12.41 15.81 8.85
C GLU A 94 13.19 14.93 7.86
N GLN A 95 12.95 13.62 7.87
CA GLN A 95 13.71 12.62 7.12
C GLN A 95 12.95 12.08 5.91
N VAL A 96 11.62 12.01 6.00
CA VAL A 96 10.79 11.44 4.95
C VAL A 96 10.18 12.53 4.08
N THR A 97 10.13 12.27 2.78
CA THR A 97 9.43 13.05 1.77
C THR A 97 8.79 12.09 0.77
N PRO A 98 7.68 12.46 0.12
CA PRO A 98 7.08 11.63 -0.91
C PRO A 98 8.07 11.45 -2.07
N SER A 99 8.14 10.24 -2.62
CA SER A 99 8.85 10.01 -3.90
C SER A 99 8.12 10.68 -5.07
N SER A 100 8.72 10.68 -6.27
CA SER A 100 8.09 11.22 -7.47
C SER A 100 6.75 10.56 -7.80
N ALA A 101 6.66 9.22 -7.77
CA ALA A 101 5.41 8.51 -8.01
C ALA A 101 4.38 8.77 -6.90
N ALA A 102 4.82 8.89 -5.64
CA ALA A 102 3.92 9.27 -4.56
C ALA A 102 3.37 10.68 -4.78
N GLN A 103 4.20 11.63 -5.20
CA GLN A 103 3.75 12.99 -5.52
C GLN A 103 2.74 12.99 -6.67
N THR A 104 2.97 12.21 -7.73
CA THR A 104 2.00 12.06 -8.84
C THR A 104 0.65 11.52 -8.36
N TYR A 105 0.65 10.58 -7.41
CA TYR A 105 -0.57 10.07 -6.81
C TYR A 105 -1.28 11.17 -5.98
N ILE A 106 -0.55 11.87 -5.11
CA ILE A 106 -1.08 13.00 -4.31
C ILE A 106 -1.74 14.04 -5.23
N ASP A 107 -1.06 14.40 -6.31
CA ASP A 107 -1.57 15.39 -7.27
C ASP A 107 -2.86 14.92 -7.93
N ARG A 108 -2.99 13.62 -8.25
CA ARG A 108 -4.24 13.06 -8.76
C ARG A 108 -5.37 13.14 -7.74
N ILE A 109 -5.12 12.82 -6.47
CA ILE A 109 -6.13 12.94 -5.39
C ILE A 109 -6.61 14.38 -5.28
N ARG A 110 -5.69 15.35 -5.31
CA ARG A 110 -6.03 16.78 -5.27
C ARG A 110 -6.86 17.21 -6.46
N GLU A 111 -6.46 16.80 -7.66
CA GLU A 111 -7.16 17.10 -8.90
C GLU A 111 -8.62 16.64 -8.85
N ILE A 112 -8.87 15.37 -8.50
CA ILE A 112 -10.24 14.84 -8.46
C ILE A 112 -11.01 15.36 -7.26
N SER A 113 -10.36 15.63 -6.12
CA SER A 113 -10.99 16.28 -4.98
C SER A 113 -11.52 17.66 -5.35
N ALA A 114 -10.80 18.43 -6.17
CA ALA A 114 -11.25 19.75 -6.60
C ALA A 114 -12.35 19.72 -7.67
N ASN A 115 -12.31 18.75 -8.58
CA ASN A 115 -13.11 18.79 -9.80
C ASN A 115 -14.25 17.74 -9.84
N GLU A 116 -14.01 16.51 -9.36
CA GLU A 116 -14.96 15.40 -9.40
C GLU A 116 -14.87 14.52 -8.14
N PRO A 117 -15.32 15.01 -6.96
CA PRO A 117 -15.09 14.34 -5.68
C PRO A 117 -15.57 12.90 -5.62
N ALA A 118 -16.65 12.55 -6.34
CA ALA A 118 -17.16 11.18 -6.44
C ALA A 118 -16.11 10.15 -6.88
N LEU A 119 -15.09 10.57 -7.66
CA LEU A 119 -14.01 9.69 -8.12
C LEU A 119 -13.02 9.30 -7.02
N LEU A 120 -12.98 10.02 -5.89
CA LEU A 120 -12.22 9.61 -4.70
C LEU A 120 -12.61 8.18 -4.26
N LEU A 121 -13.84 7.76 -4.52
CA LEU A 121 -14.30 6.39 -4.26
C LEU A 121 -13.46 5.32 -4.96
N GLY A 122 -12.92 5.60 -6.15
CA GLY A 122 -12.01 4.69 -6.83
C GLY A 122 -10.75 4.40 -6.00
N HIS A 123 -10.18 5.44 -5.38
CA HIS A 123 -9.00 5.32 -4.52
C HIS A 123 -9.32 4.66 -3.17
N VAL A 124 -10.41 5.10 -2.52
CA VAL A 124 -10.89 4.54 -1.25
C VAL A 124 -11.13 3.04 -1.38
N TYR A 125 -11.80 2.61 -2.46
CA TYR A 125 -12.00 1.19 -2.75
C TYR A 125 -10.66 0.46 -2.94
N THR A 126 -9.80 0.95 -3.85
CA THR A 126 -8.54 0.27 -4.19
C THR A 126 -7.62 0.13 -2.96
N ARG A 127 -7.53 1.16 -2.12
CA ARG A 127 -6.70 1.17 -0.93
C ARG A 127 -7.31 0.33 0.19
N TYR A 128 -8.43 0.75 0.77
CA TYR A 128 -8.95 0.12 2.00
C TYR A 128 -9.43 -1.32 1.80
N MET A 129 -10.03 -1.66 0.65
CA MET A 129 -10.42 -3.06 0.41
C MET A 129 -9.20 -3.97 0.20
N GLY A 130 -8.12 -3.42 -0.38
CA GLY A 130 -6.82 -4.09 -0.50
C GLY A 130 -6.21 -4.36 0.87
N ASP A 131 -6.17 -3.35 1.74
CA ASP A 131 -5.61 -3.44 3.09
C ASP A 131 -6.35 -4.47 3.97
N LEU A 132 -7.68 -4.50 3.90
CA LEU A 132 -8.55 -5.47 4.59
C LEU A 132 -8.54 -6.87 3.96
N SER A 133 -7.81 -7.06 2.86
CA SER A 133 -7.73 -8.32 2.11
C SER A 133 -6.28 -8.78 1.99
N GLY A 134 -5.61 -8.48 0.86
CA GLY A 134 -4.22 -8.87 0.64
C GLY A 134 -3.24 -8.24 1.64
N GLY A 135 -3.54 -7.04 2.14
CA GLY A 135 -2.72 -6.36 3.15
C GLY A 135 -2.50 -7.19 4.42
N GLN A 136 -3.48 -8.01 4.82
CA GLN A 136 -3.37 -8.90 5.98
C GLN A 136 -2.35 -10.03 5.77
N MET A 137 -2.17 -10.47 4.52
CA MET A 137 -1.12 -11.42 4.16
C MET A 137 0.24 -10.70 4.11
N LEU A 138 0.30 -9.52 3.50
CA LEU A 138 1.53 -8.72 3.42
C LEU A 138 2.08 -8.38 4.81
N GLN A 139 1.19 -8.07 5.76
CA GLN A 139 1.56 -7.87 7.16
C GLN A 139 2.33 -9.06 7.73
N LYS A 140 1.79 -10.27 7.60
CA LYS A 140 2.41 -11.49 8.15
C LYS A 140 3.77 -11.76 7.52
N ILE A 141 3.89 -11.48 6.22
CA ILE A 141 5.16 -11.63 5.50
C ILE A 141 6.19 -10.61 6.01
N ALA A 142 5.82 -9.34 6.16
CA ALA A 142 6.71 -8.32 6.71
C ALA A 142 7.16 -8.67 8.14
N GLN A 143 6.23 -9.08 9.01
CA GLN A 143 6.54 -9.49 10.37
C GLN A 143 7.53 -10.65 10.40
N SER A 144 7.31 -11.67 9.56
CA SER A 144 8.21 -12.83 9.49
C SER A 144 9.57 -12.47 8.89
N ALA A 145 9.61 -11.74 7.78
CA ALA A 145 10.85 -11.45 7.06
C ALA A 145 11.76 -10.46 7.81
N LEU A 146 11.15 -9.52 8.56
CA LEU A 146 11.87 -8.49 9.31
C LEU A 146 11.95 -8.78 10.82
N ASN A 147 11.51 -9.96 11.27
CA ASN A 147 11.48 -10.38 12.68
C ASN A 147 10.77 -9.36 13.60
N LEU A 148 9.61 -8.87 13.20
CA LEU A 148 8.83 -7.89 13.95
C LEU A 148 7.93 -8.56 14.98
N SER A 149 7.75 -7.91 16.13
CA SER A 149 6.87 -8.36 17.21
C SER A 149 5.57 -7.56 17.23
N GLY A 150 4.44 -8.24 17.45
CA GLY A 150 3.13 -7.59 17.49
C GLY A 150 2.87 -6.78 16.20
N TYR A 151 2.47 -5.52 16.34
CA TYR A 151 2.22 -4.60 15.22
C TYR A 151 3.30 -3.51 15.06
N GLU A 152 4.43 -3.63 15.76
CA GLU A 152 5.53 -2.67 15.60
C GLU A 152 6.10 -2.77 14.17
N GLY A 153 6.16 -1.65 13.46
CA GLY A 153 6.55 -1.58 12.05
C GLY A 153 5.49 -2.10 11.05
N THR A 154 4.32 -2.52 11.53
CA THR A 154 3.19 -2.95 10.67
C THR A 154 1.84 -2.45 11.18
N SER A 155 1.83 -1.36 11.94
CA SER A 155 0.62 -0.75 12.50
C SER A 155 -0.35 -0.34 11.40
N PHE A 156 0.14 0.03 10.22
CA PHE A 156 -0.65 0.29 9.02
C PHE A 156 -1.71 -0.79 8.74
N TYR A 157 -1.37 -2.07 8.94
CA TYR A 157 -2.27 -3.19 8.66
C TYR A 157 -3.16 -3.57 9.86
N ASN A 158 -3.04 -2.87 10.99
CA ASN A 158 -3.86 -3.09 12.17
C ASN A 158 -5.15 -2.27 12.12
N PHE A 159 -6.28 -2.97 12.07
CA PHE A 159 -7.62 -2.38 12.11
C PHE A 159 -8.29 -2.76 13.43
N GLU A 160 -7.90 -2.11 14.53
CA GLU A 160 -8.37 -2.46 15.88
C GLU A 160 -9.89 -2.34 16.02
N GLN A 161 -10.47 -1.34 15.35
CA GLN A 161 -11.92 -1.08 15.35
C GLN A 161 -12.70 -1.99 14.39
N ILE A 162 -12.00 -2.85 13.62
CA ILE A 162 -12.60 -3.78 12.66
C ILE A 162 -12.11 -5.22 12.95
N PRO A 163 -12.61 -5.84 14.04
CA PRO A 163 -12.24 -7.21 14.40
C PRO A 163 -12.75 -8.21 13.36
N ASP A 164 -14.00 -8.06 12.88
CA ASP A 164 -14.56 -8.87 11.80
C ASP A 164 -14.42 -8.17 10.43
N LYS A 165 -13.27 -8.38 9.79
CA LYS A 165 -12.94 -7.83 8.47
C LYS A 165 -13.83 -8.39 7.37
N LYS A 166 -14.41 -9.58 7.53
CA LYS A 166 -15.30 -10.16 6.53
C LYS A 166 -16.64 -9.44 6.57
N ALA A 167 -17.26 -9.35 7.75
CA ALA A 167 -18.52 -8.64 7.93
C ALA A 167 -18.42 -7.17 7.50
N PHE A 168 -17.31 -6.50 7.82
CA PHE A 168 -17.08 -5.13 7.39
C PHE A 168 -17.00 -5.00 5.86
N LYS A 169 -16.27 -5.87 5.17
CA LYS A 169 -16.21 -5.85 3.69
C LYS A 169 -17.57 -6.13 3.06
N ASP A 170 -18.39 -7.00 3.66
CA ASP A 170 -19.74 -7.28 3.18
C ASP A 170 -20.65 -6.04 3.35
N LYS A 171 -20.60 -5.37 4.51
CA LYS A 171 -21.26 -4.06 4.74
C LYS A 171 -20.81 -3.01 3.73
N TYR A 172 -19.49 -2.88 3.53
CA TYR A 172 -18.94 -1.88 2.60
C TYR A 172 -19.44 -2.12 1.16
N ARG A 173 -19.49 -3.37 0.70
CA ARG A 173 -20.04 -3.70 -0.62
C ARG A 173 -21.54 -3.41 -0.74
N GLN A 174 -22.31 -3.63 0.33
CA GLN A 174 -23.71 -3.27 0.35
C GLN A 174 -23.89 -1.75 0.16
N VAL A 175 -23.13 -0.95 0.91
CA VAL A 175 -23.12 0.52 0.78
C VAL A 175 -22.79 0.96 -0.65
N LEU A 176 -21.76 0.38 -1.28
CA LEU A 176 -21.44 0.67 -2.69
C LEU A 176 -22.62 0.41 -3.64
N ASN A 177 -23.39 -0.64 -3.41
CA ASN A 177 -24.53 -1.01 -4.24
C ASN A 177 -25.75 -0.09 -4.01
N GLU A 178 -25.85 0.56 -2.86
CA GLU A 178 -26.94 1.47 -2.49
C GLU A 178 -26.69 2.93 -2.91
N LEU A 179 -25.47 3.24 -3.40
CA LEU A 179 -25.11 4.58 -3.83
C LEU A 179 -26.05 5.12 -4.94
N PRO A 180 -26.54 6.37 -4.82
CA PRO A 180 -27.43 6.99 -5.79
C PRO A 180 -26.65 7.54 -6.99
N ILE A 181 -25.98 6.66 -7.74
CA ILE A 181 -25.19 7.02 -8.93
C ILE A 181 -25.74 6.33 -10.18
N ASP A 182 -25.59 6.99 -11.33
CA ASP A 182 -25.89 6.42 -12.63
C ASP A 182 -24.76 5.51 -13.14
N ASP A 183 -25.04 4.78 -14.22
CA ASP A 183 -24.08 3.86 -14.82
C ASP A 183 -22.84 4.57 -15.38
N ALA A 184 -22.99 5.80 -15.89
CA ALA A 184 -21.88 6.60 -16.40
C ALA A 184 -20.89 6.97 -15.29
N THR A 185 -21.41 7.41 -14.13
CA THR A 185 -20.59 7.71 -12.95
C THR A 185 -19.95 6.45 -12.39
N ALA A 186 -20.68 5.33 -12.35
CA ALA A 186 -20.10 4.04 -11.95
C ALA A 186 -18.93 3.62 -12.85
N GLN A 187 -19.03 3.82 -14.17
CA GLN A 187 -17.94 3.54 -15.12
C GLN A 187 -16.74 4.45 -14.87
N ARG A 188 -16.94 5.76 -14.63
CA ARG A 188 -15.85 6.68 -14.29
C ARG A 188 -15.15 6.29 -12.98
N ILE A 189 -15.90 5.86 -11.96
CA ILE A 189 -15.33 5.37 -10.70
C ILE A 189 -14.50 4.09 -10.91
N VAL A 190 -14.95 3.16 -11.75
CA VAL A 190 -14.18 1.94 -12.08
C VAL A 190 -12.91 2.28 -12.88
N ALA A 191 -12.98 3.26 -13.80
CA ALA A 191 -11.81 3.76 -14.51
C ALA A 191 -10.81 4.39 -13.52
N GLU A 192 -11.29 5.21 -12.57
CA GLU A 192 -10.43 5.80 -11.55
C GLU A 192 -9.82 4.74 -10.63
N ALA A 193 -10.57 3.68 -10.28
CA ALA A 193 -10.02 2.59 -9.49
C ALA A 193 -8.85 1.89 -10.23
N ASN A 194 -8.94 1.71 -11.56
CA ASN A 194 -7.82 1.22 -12.36
C ASN A 194 -6.64 2.20 -12.39
N ASN A 195 -6.90 3.51 -12.47
CA ASN A 195 -5.86 4.53 -12.35
C ASN A 195 -5.17 4.49 -10.98
N ALA A 196 -5.93 4.32 -9.90
CA ALA A 196 -5.42 4.12 -8.55
C ALA A 196 -4.50 2.89 -8.47
N PHE A 197 -4.82 1.78 -9.14
CA PHE A 197 -3.90 0.63 -9.24
C PHE A 197 -2.62 0.98 -10.01
N ALA A 198 -2.71 1.72 -11.12
CA ALA A 198 -1.55 2.14 -11.90
C ALA A 198 -0.60 3.06 -11.10
N LEU A 199 -1.14 4.00 -10.33
CA LEU A 199 -0.36 4.88 -9.46
C LEU A 199 0.31 4.09 -8.31
N ASN A 200 -0.39 3.11 -7.73
CA ASN A 200 0.20 2.20 -6.75
C ASN A 200 1.34 1.36 -7.33
N LEU A 201 1.17 0.88 -8.56
CA LEU A 201 2.17 0.13 -9.31
C LEU A 201 3.44 0.95 -9.53
N GLN A 202 3.31 2.22 -9.92
CA GLN A 202 4.46 3.12 -10.11
C GLN A 202 5.25 3.30 -8.80
N MET A 203 4.58 3.49 -7.67
CA MET A 203 5.26 3.57 -6.37
C MET A 203 6.05 2.30 -6.03
N ALA A 204 5.50 1.12 -6.33
CA ALA A 204 6.21 -0.15 -6.11
C ALA A 204 7.40 -0.32 -7.06
N GLN A 205 7.27 0.10 -8.33
CA GLN A 205 8.33 0.05 -9.33
C GLN A 205 9.52 0.94 -8.98
N GLU A 206 9.29 2.13 -8.41
CA GLU A 206 10.37 3.02 -7.96
C GLU A 206 11.30 2.37 -6.91
N LEU A 207 10.81 1.36 -6.18
CA LEU A 207 11.59 0.65 -5.16
C LEU A 207 12.41 -0.51 -5.71
N GLU A 208 12.19 -0.94 -6.96
CA GLU A 208 12.85 -2.12 -7.53
C GLU A 208 14.36 -1.94 -7.63
N GLY A 209 14.84 -0.76 -8.02
CA GLY A 209 16.28 -0.48 -8.10
C GLY A 209 16.97 -0.60 -6.74
N SER A 210 16.34 -0.04 -5.69
CA SER A 210 16.83 -0.13 -4.31
C SER A 210 16.83 -1.57 -3.80
N LEU A 211 15.76 -2.32 -4.08
CA LEU A 211 15.66 -3.72 -3.70
C LEU A 211 16.72 -4.59 -4.39
N ILE A 212 16.91 -4.42 -5.71
CA ILE A 212 17.94 -5.15 -6.47
C ILE A 212 19.32 -4.88 -5.87
N LYS A 213 19.63 -3.63 -5.53
CA LYS A 213 20.90 -3.26 -4.88
C LYS A 213 21.05 -3.92 -3.51
N ALA A 214 20.01 -3.89 -2.67
CA ALA A 214 20.03 -4.51 -1.35
C ALA A 214 20.27 -6.03 -1.44
N LEU A 215 19.57 -6.72 -2.34
CA LEU A 215 19.73 -8.15 -2.57
C LEU A 215 21.12 -8.50 -3.13
N GLY A 216 21.62 -7.68 -4.05
CA GLY A 216 22.98 -7.81 -4.57
C GLY A 216 24.04 -7.70 -3.48
N GLN A 217 23.88 -6.76 -2.54
CA GLN A 217 24.79 -6.59 -1.42
C GLN A 217 24.77 -7.81 -0.48
N VAL A 218 23.59 -8.34 -0.16
CA VAL A 218 23.45 -9.55 0.66
C VAL A 218 24.12 -10.75 -0.03
N LEU A 219 23.88 -10.94 -1.33
CA LEU A 219 24.51 -12.00 -2.11
C LEU A 219 26.03 -11.87 -2.14
N PHE A 220 26.55 -10.68 -2.42
CA PHE A 220 27.98 -10.40 -2.43
C PHE A 220 28.64 -10.70 -1.08
N ASN A 221 28.04 -10.24 0.01
CA ASN A 221 28.53 -10.50 1.36
C ASN A 221 28.53 -12.00 1.68
N ASN A 222 27.51 -12.74 1.26
CA ASN A 222 27.45 -14.19 1.45
C ASN A 222 28.54 -14.92 0.65
N LEU A 223 28.81 -14.50 -0.59
CA LEU A 223 29.84 -15.09 -1.44
C LEU A 223 31.27 -14.78 -0.97
N THR A 224 31.48 -13.64 -0.33
CA THR A 224 32.82 -13.16 0.10
C THR A 224 33.16 -13.48 1.56
N ARG A 225 32.20 -13.97 2.34
CA ARG A 225 32.41 -14.32 3.76
C ARG A 225 33.34 -15.50 3.99
N SER A 226 33.49 -16.41 3.02
CA SER A 226 34.38 -17.56 3.16
C SER A 226 35.84 -17.17 2.91
N HIS A 227 36.70 -17.39 3.92
CA HIS A 227 38.15 -17.36 3.70
C HIS A 227 38.56 -18.68 3.05
N ASN A 228 39.06 -18.61 1.83
CA ASN A 228 39.80 -19.73 1.23
C ASN A 228 41.25 -19.66 1.69
N SER A 229 41.85 -20.81 1.99
CA SER A 229 43.29 -20.91 2.21
C SER A 229 44.02 -20.36 0.98
N GLY A 230 45.08 -19.58 1.20
CA GLY A 230 45.86 -19.02 0.11
C GLY A 230 46.49 -20.13 -0.72
N SER A 231 46.41 -20.05 -2.05
CA SER A 231 47.00 -21.05 -2.95
C SER A 231 48.53 -21.17 -2.84
N THR A 232 49.18 -20.24 -2.15
CA THR A 232 50.62 -20.21 -1.85
C THR A 232 50.95 -20.41 -0.37
N GLU A 233 49.95 -20.66 0.49
CA GLU A 233 50.20 -20.94 1.91
C GLU A 233 50.78 -22.35 2.04
N ILE A 234 52.07 -22.43 2.41
CA ILE A 234 52.73 -23.70 2.72
C ILE A 234 52.10 -24.23 4.01
N THR A 235 51.42 -25.37 3.91
CA THR A 235 50.97 -26.12 5.08
C THR A 235 52.22 -26.53 5.85
N ALA A 236 52.45 -25.92 7.02
CA ALA A 236 53.54 -26.35 7.89
C ALA A 236 53.26 -27.79 8.32
N ALA A 237 53.96 -28.74 7.70
CA ALA A 237 53.97 -30.13 8.12
C ALA A 237 54.74 -30.22 9.43
N ASN A 238 54.06 -30.72 10.48
CA ASN A 238 54.66 -31.07 11.77
C ASN A 238 55.68 -32.20 11.63
#